data_AF-A0A2G6DMI4-F1
#
_entry.id   AF-A0A2G6DMI4-F1
#
_cell.length_a   1.000
_cell.length_b   1.000
_cell.length_c   1.000
_cell.angle_alpha   90.00
_cell.angle_beta   90.00
_cell.angle_gamma   90.00
#
_symmetry.space_group_name_H-M   'P 1'
#
loop_
_entity.id
_entity.type
_entity.pdbx_description
1 polymer ?
#
loop_
_entity_poly.entity_id
_entity_poly.type
_entity_poly.pdbx_seq_one_letter_code
_entity_poly.pdbx_strand_id
1 'polypeptide(L)' 'MPRRGLSCAERRHAGVGEFPELGAGGQVVRLVQEPDGESWNLGLTQASTTGMLSWLEAAPPGFQHPGGAPGRDRV' A
#
# COMPACT_ATOMS: atom_id res chain seq x y z
N MET A 1 -5.64 11.30 -5.76
CA MET A 1 -5.46 10.83 -4.37
C MET A 1 -3.98 10.83 -4.03
N PRO A 2 -3.51 11.65 -3.09
CA PRO A 2 -2.14 11.54 -2.59
C PRO A 2 -1.98 10.21 -1.84
N ARG A 3 -0.90 9.46 -2.08
CA ARG A 3 -0.56 8.20 -1.36
C ARG A 3 -0.32 8.39 0.14
N ARG A 4 -0.37 9.62 0.62
CA ARG A 4 0.02 10.00 1.98
C ARG A 4 -1.08 9.52 2.93
N GLY A 5 -0.71 8.69 3.89
CA GLY A 5 -1.66 8.10 4.85
C GLY A 5 -2.35 6.82 4.38
N LEU A 6 -2.09 6.36 3.15
CA LEU A 6 -2.60 5.07 2.67
C LEU A 6 -1.65 3.95 3.09
N SER A 7 -2.15 2.95 3.80
CA SER A 7 -1.36 1.81 4.30
C SER A 7 -2.08 0.49 4.07
N CYS A 8 -1.32 -0.61 4.00
CA CYS A 8 -1.86 -1.96 4.02
C CYS A 8 -2.10 -2.38 5.48
N ALA A 9 -3.36 -2.50 5.88
CA ALA A 9 -3.72 -2.90 7.24
C ALA A 9 -3.78 -4.43 7.39
N GLU A 10 -4.24 -5.14 6.37
CA GLU A 10 -4.38 -6.60 6.39
C GLU A 10 -4.16 -7.20 5.01
N ARG A 11 -3.61 -8.42 4.98
CA ARG A 11 -3.52 -9.24 3.77
C ARG A 11 -3.95 -10.65 4.07
N ARG A 12 -4.77 -11.22 3.19
CA ARG A 12 -5.18 -12.62 3.24
C ARG A 12 -5.38 -13.21 1.85
N HIS A 13 -5.50 -14.53 1.79
CA HIS A 13 -5.98 -15.20 0.59
C HIS A 13 -7.45 -14.84 0.32
N ALA A 14 -7.79 -14.71 -0.96
CA ALA A 14 -9.18 -14.61 -1.38
C ALA A 14 -9.92 -15.91 -1.05
N GLY A 15 -11.12 -15.79 -0.50
CA GLY A 15 -12.00 -16.93 -0.27
C GLY A 15 -12.49 -17.53 -1.58
N VAL A 16 -13.01 -18.75 -1.52
CA VAL A 16 -13.60 -19.41 -2.69
C VAL A 16 -14.78 -18.56 -3.21
N GLY A 17 -14.70 -18.14 -4.47
CA GLY A 17 -15.76 -17.35 -5.12
C GLY A 17 -15.83 -15.87 -4.74
N GLU A 18 -14.95 -15.39 -3.86
CA GLU A 18 -14.90 -13.97 -3.46
C GLU A 18 -14.45 -13.07 -4.63
N PHE A 19 -13.52 -13.59 -5.45
CA PHE A 19 -13.00 -12.95 -6.66
C PHE A 19 -12.61 -14.04 -7.69
N PRO A 20 -13.58 -14.67 -8.35
CA PRO A 20 -13.33 -15.81 -9.25
C PRO A 20 -12.39 -15.46 -10.40
N GLU A 21 -12.39 -14.20 -10.86
CA GLU A 21 -11.54 -13.69 -11.94
C GLU A 21 -10.04 -13.64 -11.60
N LEU A 22 -9.68 -13.66 -10.31
CA LEU A 22 -8.28 -13.65 -9.89
C LEU A 22 -7.61 -15.02 -10.02
N GLY A 23 -8.40 -16.08 -10.17
CA GLY A 23 -7.91 -17.45 -10.23
C GLY A 23 -7.24 -17.92 -8.93
N ALA A 24 -6.49 -19.02 -9.03
CA ALA A 24 -5.79 -19.59 -7.90
C ALA A 24 -4.72 -18.62 -7.37
N GLY A 25 -4.68 -18.41 -6.05
CA GLY A 25 -3.69 -17.55 -5.40
C GLY A 25 -4.05 -16.08 -5.32
N GLY A 26 -5.28 -15.69 -5.70
CA GLY A 26 -5.83 -14.35 -5.44
C GLY A 26 -5.67 -13.92 -3.99
N GLN A 27 -5.39 -12.64 -3.78
CA GLN A 27 -5.20 -12.02 -2.48
C GLN A 27 -6.23 -10.94 -2.27
N VAL A 28 -6.66 -10.77 -1.02
CA VAL A 28 -7.43 -9.60 -0.59
C VAL A 28 -6.51 -8.77 0.29
N VAL A 29 -6.35 -7.50 -0.09
CA VAL A 29 -5.58 -6.52 0.66
C VAL A 29 -6.53 -5.46 1.18
N ARG A 30 -6.53 -5.26 2.50
CA ARG A 30 -7.27 -4.17 3.14
C ARG A 30 -6.36 -2.93 3.20
N LEU A 31 -6.75 -1.89 2.48
CA LEU A 31 -6.12 -0.58 2.54
C LEU A 31 -6.88 0.31 3.51
N VAL A 32 -6.15 1.13 4.27
CA VAL A 32 -6.70 2.13 5.18
C VAL A 32 -6.07 3.48 4.87
N GLN A 33 -6.89 4.51 4.75
CA GLN A 33 -6.49 5.91 4.59
C GLN A 33 -6.62 6.63 5.93
N GLU A 34 -5.47 7.08 6.45
CA GLU A 34 -5.41 7.95 7.62
C GLU A 34 -5.60 9.43 7.23
N PRO A 35 -6.13 10.27 8.13
CA PRO A 35 -6.62 9.95 9.48
C PRO A 35 -8.08 9.48 9.52
N ASP A 36 -8.77 9.52 8.38
CA ASP A 36 -10.23 9.35 8.33
C ASP A 36 -10.66 7.89 8.54
N GLY A 37 -9.72 6.95 8.49
CA GLY A 37 -9.94 5.52 8.72
C GLY A 37 -10.72 4.84 7.59
N GLU A 38 -10.93 5.54 6.47
CA GLU A 38 -11.62 4.97 5.31
C GLU A 38 -10.84 3.76 4.81
N SER A 39 -11.56 2.66 4.54
CA SER A 39 -10.90 1.41 4.20
C SER A 39 -11.58 0.68 3.05
N TRP A 40 -10.77 0.06 2.20
CA TRP A 40 -11.21 -0.70 1.04
C TRP A 40 -10.54 -2.06 1.01
N ASN A 41 -11.27 -3.06 0.53
CA ASN A 41 -10.72 -4.37 0.22
C ASN A 41 -10.49 -4.46 -1.28
N LEU A 42 -9.25 -4.75 -1.66
CA LEU A 42 -8.87 -4.94 -3.06
C LEU A 42 -8.56 -6.42 -3.31
N GLY A 43 -9.28 -7.00 -4.26
CA GLY A 43 -8.92 -8.29 -4.85
C GLY A 43 -7.79 -8.11 -5.85
N LEU A 44 -6.66 -8.78 -5.63
CA LEU A 44 -5.48 -8.68 -6.47
C LEU A 44 -4.93 -10.06 -6.83
N THR A 45 -4.38 -10.17 -8.04
CA THR A 45 -3.54 -11.32 -8.38
C THR A 45 -2.29 -11.31 -7.49
N GLN A 46 -1.64 -12.46 -7.35
CA GLN A 46 -0.39 -12.56 -6.59
C GLN A 46 0.68 -11.59 -7.12
N ALA A 47 0.82 -11.47 -8.44
CA ALA A 47 1.79 -10.58 -9.07
C ALA A 47 1.47 -9.10 -8.79
N SER A 48 0.21 -8.69 -8.95
CA SER A 48 -0.24 -7.31 -8.67
C SER A 48 -0.08 -6.94 -7.21
N THR A 49 -0.26 -7.90 -6.29
CA THR A 49 -0.11 -7.67 -4.84
C THR A 49 1.30 -7.22 -4.51
N THR A 50 2.32 -7.92 -5.01
CA THR A 50 3.73 -7.54 -4.78
C THR A 50 4.02 -6.13 -5.30
N GLY A 51 3.57 -5.82 -6.52
CA GLY A 51 3.76 -4.48 -7.11
C GLY A 51 3.10 -3.37 -6.30
N MET A 52 1.86 -3.59 -5.85
CA MET A 52 1.13 -2.61 -5.03
C MET A 52 1.80 -2.38 -3.68
N LEU A 53 2.24 -3.44 -3.01
CA LEU A 53 2.93 -3.32 -1.72
C LEU A 53 4.25 -2.55 -1.88
N SER A 54 5.06 -2.89 -2.89
CA SER A 54 6.29 -2.13 -3.19
C SER A 54 6.01 -0.65 -3.47
N TRP A 55 4.89 -0.35 -4.13
CA TRP A 55 4.46 1.02 -4.40
C TRP A 55 3.99 1.77 -3.13
N LEU A 56 3.40 1.08 -2.15
CA LEU A 56 3.06 1.67 -0.85
C LEU A 56 4.32 1.96 -0.03
N GLU A 57 5.29 1.04 -0.02
CA GLU A 57 6.55 1.18 0.73
C GLU A 57 7.51 2.20 0.10
N ALA A 58 7.40 2.43 -1.20
CA ALA A 58 8.21 3.44 -1.89
C ALA A 58 7.81 4.85 -1.44
N ALA A 59 8.56 5.40 -0.47
CA ALA A 59 8.43 6.79 -0.04
C ALA A 59 8.43 7.73 -1.26
N PRO A 60 7.51 8.71 -1.34
CA PRO A 60 7.54 9.69 -2.42
C PRO A 60 8.89 10.42 -2.42
N PRO A 61 9.51 10.67 -3.59
CA PRO A 61 10.67 11.56 -3.65
C PRO A 61 10.29 12.92 -3.05
N GLY A 62 11.06 13.37 -2.04
CA GLY A 62 10.77 14.59 -1.27
C GLY A 62 10.15 14.36 0.11
N PHE A 63 10.01 13.11 0.58
CA PHE A 63 9.60 12.84 1.95
C PHE A 63 10.73 13.18 2.95
N GLN A 64 10.72 14.41 3.44
CA GLN A 64 11.52 14.80 4.60
C GLN A 64 10.85 14.22 5.84
N HIS A 65 11.52 13.28 6.50
CA HIS A 65 11.18 12.90 7.87
C HIS A 65 11.15 14.18 8.72
N PRO A 66 10.09 14.46 9.50
CA PRO A 66 10.09 15.60 10.42
C PRO A 66 11.09 15.29 11.54
N GLY A 67 12.36 15.61 11.31
CA GLY A 67 13.50 15.26 12.16
C GLY A 67 14.81 15.04 11.40
N GLY A 68 14.77 14.92 10.06
CA GLY A 68 15.97 14.91 9.24
C GLY A 68 16.53 16.33 9.13
N ALA A 69 17.49 16.69 9.98
CA ALA A 69 18.22 17.94 9.87
C ALA A 69 18.72 18.13 8.43
N PRO A 70 18.54 19.31 7.80
CA PRO A 70 19.05 19.55 6.46
C PRO A 70 20.56 19.32 6.47
N GLY A 71 20.99 18.38 5.63
CA GLY A 71 22.40 18.15 5.34
C GLY A 71 23.04 19.48 5.00
N ARG A 72 24.04 19.85 5.80
CA ARG A 72 24.81 21.08 5.63
C ARG A 72 25.45 21.03 4.25
N ASP A 73 25.04 21.94 3.36
CA ASP A 73 25.81 22.30 2.19
C ASP A 73 27.23 22.65 2.66
N ARG A 74 28.19 21.81 2.27
CA ARG A 74 29.60 22.15 2.35
C ARG A 74 29.96 22.82 1.03
N VAL A 75 30.17 24.13 1.18
CA VAL A 75 31.09 25.05 0.47
C VAL A 75 31.81 24.49 -0.74
#